data_AF-X1D6D1-F1
#
_entry.id   AF-X1D6D1-F1
#
_cell.length_a   1.000
_cell.length_b   1.000
_cell.length_c   1.000
_cell.angle_alpha   90.00
_cell.angle_beta   90.00
_cell.angle_gamma   90.00
#
_symmetry.space_group_name_H-M   'P 1'
#
loop_
_entity.id
_entity.type
_entity.pdbx_description
1 polymer ?
#
loop_
_entity_poly.entity_id
_entity_poly.type
_entity_poly.pdbx_seq_one_letter_code
_entity_poly.pdbx_strand_id
1 'polypeptide(L)'
;MPKTIFTRSKLNPILSPNPKNSWENLKLYNPGVIYHNNKYHLFYRAVGAGKNWCSVIGYAVSDDGEHFTRFPKPVLKPETKEEKRGLEDPRLTKIGDTFYMAYAAYDGITPRLNIATAKDLKRWEKKGPALKNFNFEQAGGEFI
;
A
#
# COMPACT_ATOMS: atom_id res chain seq x y z
N MET A 1 -35.51 -5.07 4.84
CA MET A 1 -34.42 -4.91 3.84
C MET A 1 -33.14 -4.57 4.58
N PRO A 2 -31.97 -5.13 4.21
CA PRO A 2 -30.71 -4.75 4.85
C PRO A 2 -30.40 -3.26 4.60
N LYS A 3 -30.02 -2.55 5.65
CA LYS A 3 -29.67 -1.13 5.58
C LYS A 3 -28.32 -0.98 4.88
N THR A 4 -28.30 -0.41 3.68
CA THR A 4 -27.07 -0.06 2.99
C THR A 4 -26.38 1.07 3.75
N ILE A 5 -25.23 0.77 4.36
CA ILE A 5 -24.39 1.76 5.06
C ILE A 5 -23.33 2.40 4.17
N PHE A 6 -23.16 1.91 2.93
CA PHE A 6 -22.24 2.47 1.94
C PHE A 6 -22.91 2.66 0.58
N THR A 7 -22.86 3.87 0.05
CA THR A 7 -23.25 4.19 -1.32
C THR A 7 -22.00 4.35 -2.18
N ARG A 8 -21.95 3.67 -3.33
CA ARG A 8 -20.83 3.82 -4.26
C ARG A 8 -20.85 5.20 -4.89
N SER A 9 -19.70 5.86 -4.93
CA SER A 9 -19.51 7.08 -5.71
C SER A 9 -19.74 6.83 -7.20
N LYS A 10 -20.35 7.81 -7.87
CA LYS A 10 -20.47 7.85 -9.34
C LYS A 10 -19.14 8.14 -10.04
N LEU A 11 -18.14 8.63 -9.31
CA LEU A 11 -16.81 8.96 -9.81
C LEU A 11 -15.86 7.74 -9.85
N ASN A 12 -16.34 6.55 -9.48
CA ASN A 12 -15.52 5.35 -9.55
C ASN A 12 -15.13 5.01 -11.01
N PRO A 13 -13.87 4.61 -11.26
CA PRO A 13 -12.76 4.53 -10.30
C PRO A 13 -12.17 5.91 -9.94
N ILE A 14 -12.02 6.18 -8.63
CA ILE A 14 -11.40 7.42 -8.10
C ILE A 14 -9.90 7.56 -8.43
N LEU A 15 -9.26 6.47 -8.87
CA LEU A 15 -7.87 6.45 -9.31
C LEU A 15 -7.66 5.34 -10.35
N SER A 16 -7.10 5.68 -11.52
CA SER A 16 -6.83 4.74 -12.62
C SER A 16 -5.34 4.72 -13.00
N PRO A 17 -4.79 3.62 -13.55
CA PRO A 17 -3.40 3.55 -14.01
C PRO A 17 -3.00 4.74 -14.88
N ASN A 18 -1.78 5.23 -14.69
CA ASN A 18 -1.24 6.33 -15.50
C ASN A 18 -0.22 5.79 -16.51
N PRO A 19 -0.52 5.82 -17.83
CA PRO A 19 0.38 5.31 -18.86
C PRO A 19 1.78 5.96 -18.87
N LYS A 20 1.89 7.19 -18.37
CA LYS A 20 3.15 7.95 -18.31
C LYS A 20 4.09 7.48 -17.18
N ASN A 21 3.56 6.74 -16.20
CA ASN A 21 4.32 6.31 -15.03
C ASN A 21 4.54 4.79 -15.07
N SER A 22 5.74 4.36 -15.46
CA SER A 22 6.06 2.94 -15.69
C SER A 22 5.84 2.03 -14.47
N TRP A 23 5.81 2.58 -13.25
CA TRP A 23 5.62 1.84 -12.00
C TRP A 23 4.14 1.64 -11.61
N GLU A 24 3.20 2.35 -12.27
CA GLU A 24 1.76 2.29 -11.99
C GLU A 24 0.88 2.18 -13.23
N ASN A 25 1.47 1.97 -14.41
CA ASN A 25 0.76 2.01 -15.68
C ASN A 25 -0.08 0.77 -15.99
N LEU A 26 -0.14 -0.24 -15.11
CA LEU A 26 -0.89 -1.47 -15.34
C LEU A 26 -2.06 -1.66 -14.36
N LYS A 27 -1.82 -1.65 -13.05
CA LYS A 27 -2.86 -1.88 -12.04
C LYS A 27 -2.69 -0.97 -10.82
N LEU A 28 -3.81 -0.46 -10.32
CA LEU A 28 -3.92 0.28 -9.05
C LEU A 28 -5.04 -0.34 -8.21
N TYR A 29 -4.73 -0.78 -6.99
CA TYR A 29 -5.69 -1.51 -6.14
C TYR A 29 -5.23 -1.57 -4.68
N ASN A 30 -5.99 -2.28 -3.85
CA ASN A 30 -5.73 -2.58 -2.42
C ASN A 30 -5.11 -1.43 -1.61
N PRO A 31 -5.77 -0.26 -1.55
CA PRO A 31 -5.20 0.88 -0.86
C PRO A 31 -5.38 0.80 0.67
N GLY A 32 -4.48 1.48 1.36
CA GLY A 32 -4.70 1.98 2.72
C GLY A 32 -5.03 3.47 2.67
N VAL A 33 -5.87 3.94 3.60
CA VAL A 33 -6.22 5.36 3.71
C VAL A 33 -6.14 5.81 5.15
N ILE A 34 -5.74 7.07 5.36
CA ILE A 34 -5.83 7.75 6.65
C ILE A 34 -6.32 9.19 6.43
N TYR A 35 -7.20 9.67 7.32
CA TYR A 35 -7.59 11.08 7.35
C TYR A 35 -6.71 11.82 8.36
N HIS A 36 -6.02 12.87 7.91
CA HIS A 36 -5.10 13.64 8.74
C HIS A 36 -4.97 15.07 8.20
N ASN A 37 -4.85 16.06 9.08
CA ASN A 37 -4.73 17.48 8.71
C ASN A 37 -5.75 17.91 7.64
N ASN A 38 -7.01 17.54 7.87
CA ASN A 38 -8.17 17.80 7.02
C ASN A 38 -8.08 17.24 5.59
N LYS A 39 -7.26 16.22 5.34
CA LYS A 39 -7.10 15.59 4.03
C LYS A 39 -7.17 14.08 4.12
N TYR A 40 -7.64 13.45 3.04
CA TYR A 40 -7.55 12.03 2.81
C TYR A 40 -6.20 11.69 2.19
N HIS A 41 -5.46 10.79 2.83
CA HIS A 41 -4.16 10.33 2.40
C HIS A 41 -4.27 8.87 1.95
N LEU A 42 -4.23 8.64 0.64
CA LEU A 42 -4.41 7.33 0.01
C LEU A 42 -3.05 6.74 -0.39
N PHE A 43 -2.74 5.57 0.14
CA PHE A 43 -1.55 4.80 -0.16
C PHE A 43 -1.98 3.56 -0.92
N TYR A 44 -1.63 3.48 -2.19
CA TYR A 44 -2.20 2.48 -3.10
C TYR A 44 -1.13 1.52 -3.59
N ARG A 45 -1.50 0.25 -3.72
CA ARG A 45 -0.65 -0.73 -4.41
C ARG A 45 -0.68 -0.42 -5.90
N ALA A 46 0.50 -0.19 -6.47
CA ALA A 46 0.69 0.07 -7.88
C ALA A 46 1.54 -1.03 -8.50
N VAL A 47 1.16 -1.46 -9.71
CA VAL A 47 1.93 -2.39 -10.51
C VAL A 47 2.14 -1.80 -11.90
N GLY A 48 3.39 -1.83 -12.35
CA GLY A 48 3.80 -1.44 -13.69
C GLY A 48 3.79 -2.60 -14.68
N ALA A 49 3.78 -2.30 -15.97
CA ALA A 49 3.88 -3.25 -17.08
C ALA A 49 5.28 -3.86 -17.29
N GLY A 50 6.19 -3.61 -16.36
CA GLY A 50 7.54 -4.18 -16.37
C GLY A 50 7.55 -5.69 -16.09
N LYS A 51 8.75 -6.29 -16.20
CA LYS A 51 8.95 -7.69 -15.86
C LYS A 51 8.66 -7.91 -14.37
N ASN A 52 8.12 -9.08 -14.03
CA ASN A 52 7.92 -9.60 -12.67
C ASN A 52 6.74 -9.10 -11.84
N TRP A 53 5.84 -8.27 -12.39
CA TRP A 53 4.64 -7.78 -11.68
C TRP A 53 4.95 -7.10 -10.33
N CYS A 54 6.14 -6.49 -10.25
CA CYS A 54 6.63 -5.90 -9.02
C CYS A 54 5.73 -4.76 -8.56
N SER A 55 5.18 -4.88 -7.36
CA SER A 55 4.38 -3.84 -6.74
C SER A 55 5.21 -2.81 -5.98
N VAL A 56 4.73 -1.57 -5.99
CA VAL A 56 5.23 -0.46 -5.16
C VAL A 56 4.05 0.23 -4.47
N ILE A 57 4.34 1.05 -3.46
CA ILE A 57 3.30 1.85 -2.79
C ILE A 57 3.31 3.27 -3.33
N GLY A 58 2.27 3.63 -4.06
CA GLY A 58 1.99 4.99 -4.50
C GLY A 58 1.30 5.81 -3.41
N TYR A 59 1.24 7.12 -3.60
CA TYR A 59 0.64 8.04 -2.65
C TYR A 59 -0.16 9.13 -3.37
N ALA A 60 -1.38 9.39 -2.90
CA ALA A 60 -2.23 10.46 -3.39
C ALA A 60 -2.98 11.13 -2.24
N VAL A 61 -3.37 12.39 -2.45
CA VAL A 61 -4.06 13.21 -1.44
C VAL A 61 -5.33 13.79 -2.03
N SER A 62 -6.39 13.84 -1.24
CA SER A 62 -7.69 14.40 -1.62
C SER A 62 -8.27 15.24 -0.48
N ASP A 63 -9.02 16.28 -0.84
CA ASP A 63 -9.79 17.10 0.10
C ASP A 63 -11.18 16.52 0.37
N ASP A 64 -11.77 15.80 -0.60
CA ASP A 64 -13.15 15.32 -0.58
C ASP A 64 -13.30 13.80 -0.53
N GLY A 65 -12.19 13.07 -0.70
CA GLY A 65 -12.18 11.61 -0.73
C GLY A 65 -12.58 11.01 -2.08
N GLU A 66 -12.77 11.82 -3.12
CA GLU A 66 -13.16 11.38 -4.46
C GLU A 66 -12.18 11.85 -5.54
N HIS A 67 -11.64 13.07 -5.43
CA HIS A 67 -10.67 13.65 -6.37
C HIS A 67 -9.26 13.62 -5.78
N PHE A 68 -8.41 12.75 -6.30
CA PHE A 68 -7.06 12.52 -5.78
C PHE A 68 -5.96 13.16 -6.63
N THR A 69 -5.09 13.93 -5.98
CA THR A 69 -3.82 14.40 -6.54
C THR A 69 -2.70 13.43 -6.17
N ARG A 70 -2.15 12.73 -7.15
CA ARG A 70 -1.08 11.73 -7.00
C ARG A 70 0.30 12.36 -6.91
N PHE A 71 1.17 11.77 -6.10
CA PHE A 71 2.59 12.10 -6.05
C PHE A 71 3.33 11.46 -7.24
N PRO A 72 4.40 12.09 -7.73
CA PRO A 72 5.06 11.66 -8.97
C PRO A 72 5.89 10.37 -8.82
N LYS A 73 6.21 9.96 -7.60
CA LYS A 73 7.06 8.79 -7.28
C LYS A 73 6.40 7.94 -6.20
N PRO A 74 6.65 6.62 -6.18
CA PRO A 74 6.22 5.77 -5.08
C PRO A 74 6.89 6.19 -3.77
N VAL A 75 6.16 6.07 -2.66
CA VAL A 75 6.66 6.39 -1.32
C VAL A 75 7.41 5.21 -0.69
N LEU A 76 7.09 3.97 -1.08
CA LEU A 76 7.89 2.80 -0.77
C LEU A 76 8.12 1.96 -2.03
N LYS A 77 9.34 1.46 -2.19
CA LYS A 77 9.80 0.57 -3.26
C LYS A 77 10.58 -0.60 -2.66
N PRO A 78 10.71 -1.75 -3.36
CA PRO A 78 11.58 -2.84 -2.91
C PRO A 78 13.03 -2.43 -2.70
N GLU A 79 13.62 -2.88 -1.59
CA GLU A 79 15.03 -2.64 -1.23
C GLU A 79 15.72 -3.91 -0.69
N THR A 80 14.97 -4.96 -0.37
CA THR A 80 15.48 -6.20 0.23
C THR A 80 15.15 -7.41 -0.63
N LYS A 81 15.76 -8.57 -0.33
CA LYS A 81 15.51 -9.83 -1.05
C LYS A 81 14.07 -10.32 -0.82
N GLU A 82 13.55 -10.08 0.37
CA GLU A 82 12.20 -10.40 0.83
C GLU A 82 11.14 -9.57 0.09
N GLU A 83 11.54 -8.48 -0.57
CA GLU A 83 10.69 -7.57 -1.33
C GLU A 83 10.85 -7.74 -2.86
N LYS A 84 11.55 -8.78 -3.32
CA LYS A 84 11.92 -8.97 -4.74
C LYS A 84 10.73 -8.93 -5.72
N ARG A 85 9.53 -9.31 -5.29
CA ARG A 85 8.29 -9.25 -6.06
C ARG A 85 7.37 -8.09 -5.67
N GLY A 86 7.79 -7.25 -4.74
CA GLY A 86 7.14 -6.00 -4.46
C GLY A 86 6.70 -5.83 -3.01
N LEU A 87 6.06 -4.68 -2.80
CA LEU A 87 5.42 -4.28 -1.56
C LEU A 87 3.92 -4.20 -1.80
N GLU A 88 3.13 -4.85 -0.96
CA GLU A 88 1.72 -5.03 -1.21
C GLU A 88 0.86 -4.47 -0.09
N ASP A 89 -0.34 -4.06 -0.46
CA ASP A 89 -1.48 -4.08 0.45
C ASP A 89 -1.32 -3.23 1.73
N PRO A 90 -0.94 -1.95 1.62
CA PRO A 90 -0.59 -1.10 2.75
C PRO A 90 -1.80 -0.81 3.64
N ARG A 91 -1.64 -0.90 4.96
CA ARG A 91 -2.61 -0.46 5.98
C ARG A 91 -1.96 0.52 6.92
N LEU A 92 -2.67 1.61 7.23
CA LEU A 92 -2.11 2.74 7.96
C LEU A 92 -2.80 2.93 9.31
N THR A 93 -2.00 3.26 10.32
CA THR A 93 -2.52 3.63 11.64
C THR A 93 -1.59 4.68 12.25
N LYS A 94 -2.16 5.74 12.84
CA LYS A 94 -1.40 6.72 13.62
C LYS A 94 -1.44 6.31 15.10
N ILE A 95 -0.29 6.22 15.74
CA ILE A 95 -0.17 5.99 17.19
C ILE A 95 0.72 7.11 17.74
N GLY A 96 0.14 7.95 18.60
CA GLY A 96 0.77 9.20 19.03
C GLY A 96 1.13 10.09 17.84
N ASP A 97 2.43 10.43 17.73
CA ASP A 97 2.97 11.25 16.65
C ASP A 97 3.68 10.44 15.56
N THR A 98 3.41 9.13 15.48
CA THR A 98 4.02 8.26 14.48
C THR A 98 2.94 7.59 13.63
N PHE A 99 3.14 7.62 12.32
CA PHE A 99 2.37 6.82 11.39
C PHE A 99 3.06 5.49 11.18
N TYR A 100 2.28 4.42 11.20
CA TYR A 100 2.70 3.05 10.93
C TYR A 100 2.03 2.60 9.64
N MET A 101 2.80 2.02 8.74
CA MET A 101 2.32 1.33 7.56
C MET A 101 2.68 -0.15 7.71
N ALA A 102 1.67 -0.98 7.88
CA ALA A 102 1.79 -2.42 7.71
C ALA A 102 1.66 -2.75 6.22
N TYR A 103 2.57 -3.54 5.68
CA TYR A 103 2.56 -3.95 4.27
C TYR A 103 3.11 -5.37 4.12
N ALA A 104 2.75 -6.07 3.06
CA ALA A 104 3.35 -7.36 2.74
C ALA A 104 4.61 -7.17 1.88
N ALA A 105 5.76 -7.61 2.38
CA ALA A 105 6.97 -7.80 1.60
C ALA A 105 6.92 -9.18 0.93
N TYR A 106 6.97 -9.22 -0.39
CA TYR A 106 6.83 -10.46 -1.16
C TYR A 106 8.08 -10.76 -1.99
N ASP A 107 8.62 -11.97 -1.86
CA ASP A 107 9.79 -12.46 -2.61
C ASP A 107 9.42 -13.33 -3.82
N GLY A 108 8.14 -13.67 -3.96
CA GLY A 108 7.63 -14.63 -4.96
C GLY A 108 7.29 -16.01 -4.41
N ILE A 109 7.52 -16.23 -3.12
CA ILE A 109 7.24 -17.48 -2.41
C ILE A 109 6.42 -17.18 -1.16
N THR A 110 6.91 -16.29 -0.29
CA THR A 110 6.31 -16.02 1.02
C THR A 110 6.01 -14.53 1.19
N PRO A 111 4.73 -14.14 1.41
CA PRO A 111 4.40 -12.80 1.87
C PRO A 111 4.72 -12.66 3.37
N ARG A 112 5.45 -11.60 3.74
CA ARG A 112 5.82 -11.31 5.13
C ARG A 112 5.25 -9.97 5.55
N LEU A 113 4.61 -9.93 6.71
CA LEU A 113 4.12 -8.69 7.29
C LEU A 113 5.31 -7.83 7.75
N ASN A 114 5.53 -6.70 7.09
CA ASN A 114 6.54 -5.71 7.44
C ASN A 114 5.89 -4.41 7.93
N ILE A 115 6.66 -3.64 8.69
CA ILE A 115 6.28 -2.30 9.17
C ILE A 115 7.23 -1.26 8.56
N ALA A 116 6.66 -0.13 8.14
CA ALA A 116 7.38 1.13 7.95
C ALA A 116 6.77 2.22 8.83
N THR A 117 7.58 3.22 9.20
CA THR A 117 7.12 4.35 10.02
C THR A 117 7.42 5.69 9.36
N ALA A 118 6.55 6.67 9.56
CA ALA A 118 6.75 8.04 9.12
C ALA A 118 6.27 9.05 10.17
N LYS A 119 6.81 10.27 10.10
CA LYS A 119 6.32 11.44 10.86
C LYS A 119 5.43 12.35 10.03
N ASP A 120 5.58 12.34 8.71
CA ASP A 120 4.99 13.32 7.78
C ASP A 120 4.18 12.68 6.63
N LEU A 121 3.91 11.36 6.72
CA LEU A 121 3.25 10.54 5.69
C LEU A 121 4.00 10.42 4.35
N LYS A 122 5.15 11.08 4.18
CA LYS A 122 5.90 11.16 2.92
C LYS A 122 7.22 10.39 2.99
N ARG A 123 7.94 10.51 4.10
CA ARG A 123 9.25 9.90 4.32
C ARG A 123 9.09 8.70 5.24
N TRP A 124 9.20 7.52 4.66
CA TRP A 124 8.99 6.25 5.35
C TRP A 124 10.32 5.57 5.64
N GLU A 125 10.49 5.12 6.88
CA GLU A 125 11.59 4.29 7.32
C GLU A 125 11.09 2.85 7.51
N LYS A 126 11.63 1.90 6.74
CA LYS A 126 11.28 0.49 6.91
C LYS A 126 11.92 -0.08 8.17
N LYS A 127 11.08 -0.69 9.02
CA LYS A 127 11.50 -1.36 10.26
C LYS A 127 11.70 -2.87 10.07
N GLY A 128 11.31 -3.41 8.91
CA GLY A 128 11.41 -4.83 8.59
C GLY A 128 10.21 -5.63 9.09
N PRO A 129 10.37 -6.95 9.29
CA PRO A 129 9.29 -7.84 9.71
C PRO A 129 8.65 -7.39 11.03
N ALA A 130 7.32 -7.34 11.04
CA ALA A 130 6.52 -7.09 12.25
C ALA A 130 6.72 -8.19 13.28
N LEU A 131 6.91 -9.42 12.80
CA LEU A 131 7.11 -10.63 13.59
C LEU A 131 8.47 -11.24 13.21
N LYS A 132 9.50 -11.02 14.03
CA LYS A 132 10.89 -11.40 13.71
C LYS A 132 11.11 -12.89 13.54
N ASN A 133 10.33 -13.72 14.24
CA ASN A 133 10.45 -15.17 14.27
C ASN A 133 9.18 -15.86 13.76
N PHE A 134 8.44 -15.21 12.85
CA PHE A 134 7.24 -15.83 12.29
C PHE A 134 7.61 -17.01 11.38
N ASN A 135 7.06 -18.18 11.70
CA ASN A 135 7.15 -19.38 10.88
C ASN A 135 5.75 -19.74 10.39
N PHE A 136 5.54 -19.69 9.08
CA PHE A 136 4.25 -19.91 8.45
C PHE A 136 3.72 -21.33 8.69
N GLU A 137 4.57 -22.34 8.52
CA GLU A 137 4.20 -23.75 8.69
C GLU A 137 3.90 -24.09 10.16
N GLN A 138 4.71 -23.58 11.10
CA GLN A 138 4.45 -23.75 12.53
C GLN A 138 3.16 -23.05 12.97
N ALA A 139 2.74 -21.99 12.26
CA ALA A 139 1.45 -21.35 12.47
C ALA A 139 0.27 -22.10 11.80
N GLY A 140 0.51 -23.29 11.24
CA GLY A 140 -0.49 -24.11 10.55
C GLY A 140 -0.72 -23.71 9.09
N GLY A 141 0.17 -22.91 8.51
CA GLY A 141 0.11 -22.54 7.10
C GLY A 141 0.59 -23.68 6.19
N GLU A 142 -0.14 -23.92 5.11
CA GLU A 142 0.22 -24.93 4.11
C GLU A 142 0.46 -24.23 2.77
N PHE A 143 1.60 -24.51 2.12
CA PHE A 143 1.83 -24.09 0.74
C PHE A 143 1.03 -25.02 -0.18
N ILE A 144 0.18 -24.42 -1.02
CA ILE A 144 -0.64 -25.12 -2.03
C ILE A 144 -0.04 -25.01 -3.43
#